data_AF-A0A8T5BIP7-F1
#
_entry.id   AF-A0A8T5BIP7-F1
#
_cell.length_a   1.000
_cell.length_b   1.000
_cell.length_c   1.000
_cell.angle_alpha   90.00
_cell.angle_beta   90.00
_cell.angle_gamma   90.00
#
_symmetry.space_group_name_H-M   'P 1'
#
loop_
_entity.id
_entity.type
_entity.pdbx_description
1 polymer ?
#
loop_
_entity_poly.entity_id
_entity_poly.type
_entity_poly.pdbx_seq_one_letter_code
_entity_poly.pdbx_strand_id
1 'polypeptide(L)'
;MLIIFLFIAFSFFSAMVLSAYGYSFVDGLVESVSAITTTGDSPKILTPSFPTVPKILLSVLMLLGRIEIIPVFIAFSRAKELEKEYYHIL
;
A
#
# COMPACT_ATOMS: atom_id res chain seq x y z
N MET A 1 16.44 5.02 -0.50
CA MET A 1 16.00 5.49 -1.84
C MET A 1 14.93 4.58 -2.45
N LEU A 2 15.17 3.27 -2.57
CA LEU A 2 14.18 2.33 -3.13
C LEU A 2 12.84 2.27 -2.35
N ILE A 3 12.90 2.31 -1.00
CA ILE A 3 11.71 2.39 -0.13
C ILE A 3 10.81 3.60 -0.47
N ILE A 4 11.42 4.74 -0.75
CA ILE A 4 10.70 6.00 -1.00
C ILE A 4 9.96 5.89 -2.32
N PHE A 5 10.60 5.26 -3.31
CA PHE A 5 10.01 5.01 -4.61
C PHE A 5 8.81 4.05 -4.53
N LEU A 6 8.93 2.97 -3.73
CA LEU A 6 7.85 2.01 -3.53
C LEU A 6 6.67 2.62 -2.78
N PHE A 7 6.95 3.42 -1.75
CA PHE A 7 5.95 4.18 -0.99
C PHE A 7 5.16 5.12 -1.90
N ILE A 8 5.85 5.87 -2.75
CA ILE A 8 5.23 6.76 -3.74
C ILE A 8 4.39 5.96 -4.73
N ALA A 9 4.92 4.85 -5.27
CA ALA A 9 4.19 4.01 -6.24
C ALA A 9 2.90 3.43 -5.64
N PHE A 10 2.94 2.91 -4.41
CA PHE A 10 1.76 2.36 -3.72
C PHE A 10 0.72 3.45 -3.41
N SER A 11 1.17 4.60 -2.92
CA SER A 11 0.29 5.74 -2.62
C SER A 11 -0.42 6.22 -3.90
N PHE A 12 0.32 6.34 -5.00
CA PHE A 12 -0.22 6.78 -6.29
C PHE A 12 -1.17 5.75 -6.90
N PHE A 13 -0.83 4.47 -6.81
CA PHE A 13 -1.69 3.37 -7.29
C PHE A 13 -3.02 3.35 -6.55
N SER A 14 -2.97 3.43 -5.22
CA SER A 14 -4.17 3.46 -4.38
C SER A 14 -5.01 4.72 -4.64
N ALA A 15 -4.38 5.89 -4.83
CA ALA A 15 -5.07 7.12 -5.22
C ALA A 15 -5.77 7.00 -6.58
N MET A 16 -5.13 6.34 -7.56
CA MET A 16 -5.71 6.10 -8.88
C MET A 16 -6.91 5.16 -8.83
N VAL A 17 -6.84 4.11 -8.00
CA VAL A 17 -7.97 3.22 -7.72
C VAL A 17 -9.12 4.00 -7.08
N LEU A 18 -8.84 4.85 -6.08
CA LEU A 18 -9.88 5.66 -5.43
C LEU A 18 -10.52 6.65 -6.41
N SER A 19 -9.73 7.25 -7.30
CA SER A 19 -10.24 8.14 -8.34
C SER A 19 -11.15 7.43 -9.33
N ALA A 20 -10.87 6.16 -9.66
CA ALA A 20 -11.75 5.33 -10.50
C ALA A 20 -13.12 5.04 -9.85
N TYR A 21 -13.22 5.11 -8.51
CA TYR A 21 -14.49 5.00 -7.77
C TYR A 21 -15.27 6.31 -7.68
N GLY A 22 -14.79 7.40 -8.31
CA GLY A 22 -15.47 8.69 -8.36
C GLY A 22 -15.03 9.70 -7.28
N TYR A 23 -13.97 9.40 -6.54
CA TYR A 23 -13.38 10.32 -5.57
C TYR A 23 -12.39 11.29 -6.22
N SER A 24 -12.19 12.46 -5.60
CA SER A 24 -11.16 13.41 -6.03
C SER A 24 -9.78 12.78 -5.87
N PHE A 25 -8.94 12.89 -6.91
CA PHE A 25 -7.59 12.30 -6.90
C PHE A 25 -6.74 12.83 -5.74
N VAL A 26 -6.86 14.13 -5.45
CA VAL A 26 -6.10 14.78 -4.35
C VAL A 26 -6.52 14.19 -3.01
N ASP A 27 -7.82 14.07 -2.76
CA ASP A 27 -8.31 13.50 -1.50
C ASP A 27 -7.92 12.03 -1.37
N GLY A 28 -7.99 11.25 -2.47
CA GLY A 28 -7.58 9.84 -2.46
C GLY A 28 -6.09 9.61 -2.27
N LEU A 29 -5.24 10.55 -2.71
CA LEU A 29 -3.81 10.53 -2.45
C LEU A 29 -3.51 10.81 -0.98
N VAL A 30 -4.14 11.83 -0.38
CA VAL A 30 -3.98 12.16 1.04
C VAL A 30 -4.47 10.99 1.91
N GLU A 31 -5.60 10.39 1.55
CA GLU A 31 -6.16 9.20 2.21
C GLU A 31 -5.20 8.00 2.13
N SER A 32 -4.67 7.71 0.94
CA SER A 32 -3.76 6.58 0.73
C SER A 32 -2.44 6.76 1.49
N VAL A 33 -1.88 7.97 1.46
CA VAL A 33 -0.67 8.30 2.23
C VAL A 33 -0.92 8.17 3.72
N SER A 34 -2.02 8.73 4.23
CA SER A 34 -2.41 8.68 5.65
C SER A 34 -2.67 7.24 6.14
N ALA A 35 -3.25 6.39 5.28
CA ALA A 35 -3.44 4.98 5.56
C ALA A 35 -2.09 4.22 5.62
N ILE A 36 -1.18 4.44 4.66
CA ILE A 36 0.15 3.79 4.66
C ILE A 36 0.99 4.26 5.85
N THR A 37 0.93 5.53 6.24
CA THR A 37 1.65 6.04 7.42
C THR A 37 0.94 5.74 8.73
N THR A 38 -0.27 5.18 8.68
CA THR A 38 -1.15 4.95 9.84
C THR A 38 -1.41 6.21 10.67
N THR A 39 -1.36 7.38 10.02
CA THR A 39 -1.63 8.68 10.63
C THR A 39 -3.11 8.82 11.01
N GLY A 40 -4.00 8.19 10.23
CA GLY A 40 -5.44 8.16 10.52
C GLY A 40 -6.13 9.50 10.33
N ASP A 41 -5.50 10.44 9.61
CA ASP A 41 -6.12 11.70 9.21
C ASP A 41 -6.84 11.48 7.87
N SER A 42 -8.16 11.34 7.95
CA SER A 42 -9.02 11.14 6.79
C SER A 42 -9.81 12.42 6.55
N PRO A 43 -9.71 13.07 5.38
CA PRO A 43 -10.66 14.10 5.00
C PRO A 43 -12.08 13.48 5.05
N LYS A 44 -13.08 14.29 5.41
CA LYS A 44 -14.48 13.88 5.69
C LYS A 44 -15.23 13.19 4.52
N ILE A 45 -14.53 12.85 3.44
CA ILE A 45 -15.01 12.08 2.28
C ILE A 45 -15.38 10.64 2.64
N LEU A 46 -14.88 10.06 3.75
CA LEU A 46 -15.39 8.83 4.35
C LEU A 46 -16.77 9.05 5.02
N THR A 47 -17.72 9.52 4.23
CA THR A 47 -19.13 9.55 4.60
C THR A 47 -19.61 8.09 4.76
N PRO A 48 -20.52 7.77 5.70
CA PRO A 48 -20.98 6.40 5.99
C PRO A 48 -21.52 5.60 4.80
N SER A 49 -21.75 6.22 3.64
CA SER A 49 -22.14 5.63 2.35
C SER A 49 -20.97 5.11 1.49
N PHE A 50 -19.75 5.07 2.02
CA PHE A 50 -18.57 4.56 1.29
C PHE A 50 -18.80 3.12 0.78
N PRO A 51 -18.49 2.81 -0.49
CA PRO A 51 -18.53 1.44 -0.99
C PRO A 51 -17.63 0.55 -0.13
N THR A 52 -18.01 -0.72 0.05
CA THR A 52 -17.25 -1.66 0.89
C THR A 52 -15.83 -1.88 0.37
N VAL A 53 -15.61 -1.75 -0.95
CA VAL A 53 -14.33 -2.05 -1.60
C VAL A 53 -13.20 -1.07 -1.23
N PRO A 54 -13.35 0.27 -1.34
CA PRO A 54 -12.35 1.21 -0.87
C PRO A 54 -12.00 1.13 0.62
N LYS A 55 -12.97 0.80 1.49
CA LYS A 55 -12.73 0.62 2.93
C LYS A 55 -11.81 -0.57 3.22
N ILE A 56 -12.03 -1.68 2.53
CA ILE A 56 -11.17 -2.87 2.63
C ILE A 56 -9.78 -2.54 2.08
N LEU A 57 -9.71 -1.84 0.94
CA LEU A 57 -8.44 -1.39 0.34
C LEU A 57 -7.61 -0.56 1.34
N LEU A 58 -8.23 0.44 1.98
CA LEU A 58 -7.58 1.30 2.97
C LEU A 58 -7.17 0.54 4.24
N SER A 59 -7.99 -0.42 4.70
CA SER A 59 -7.66 -1.26 5.85
C SER A 59 -6.44 -2.16 5.57
N VAL A 60 -6.35 -2.72 4.37
CA VAL A 60 -5.18 -3.48 3.91
C VAL A 60 -3.96 -2.56 3.79
N LEU A 61 -4.14 -1.33 3.31
CA LEU A 61 -3.08 -0.31 3.26
C LEU A 61 -2.54 0.05 4.65
N MET A 62 -3.41 0.18 5.66
CA MET A 62 -3.01 0.41 7.06
C MET A 62 -2.26 -0.78 7.66
N LEU A 63 -2.68 -2.02 7.36
CA LEU A 63 -1.95 -3.22 7.78
C LEU A 63 -0.57 -3.30 7.12
N LEU A 64 -0.48 -3.02 5.83
CA LEU A 64 0.79 -2.96 5.09
C LEU A 64 1.70 -1.82 5.58
N GLY A 65 1.12 -0.68 5.92
CA GLY A 65 1.82 0.44 6.55
C GLY A 65 2.47 0.05 7.88
N ARG A 66 1.74 -0.69 8.72
CA ARG A 66 2.22 -1.16 10.03
C ARG A 66 3.21 -2.32 9.95
N ILE A 67 3.06 -3.20 8.96
CA ILE A 67 4.02 -4.28 8.71
C ILE A 67 5.32 -3.72 8.09
N GLU A 68 5.37 -2.46 7.69
CA GLU A 68 6.46 -1.85 6.91
C GLU A 68 6.77 -2.59 5.60
N ILE A 69 7.21 -1.83 4.61
CA ILE A 69 7.72 -2.33 3.34
C ILE A 69 8.96 -3.25 3.54
N ILE A 70 9.62 -3.16 4.71
CA ILE A 70 10.88 -3.83 5.04
C ILE A 70 10.74 -5.36 5.15
N PRO A 71 9.86 -5.96 5.99
CA PRO A 71 9.73 -7.42 6.06
C PRO A 71 9.11 -8.06 4.82
N VAL A 72 8.25 -7.38 4.06
CA VAL A 72 7.77 -7.89 2.77
C VAL A 72 8.95 -8.06 1.80
N PHE A 73 9.85 -7.07 1.77
CA PHE A 73 11.04 -7.14 0.93
C PHE A 73 12.09 -8.14 1.46
N ILE A 74 12.27 -8.27 2.79
CA ILE A 74 13.14 -9.31 3.39
C ILE A 74 12.58 -10.71 3.10
N ALA A 75 11.26 -10.91 3.16
CA ALA A 75 10.63 -12.18 2.81
C ALA A 75 10.85 -12.52 1.33
N PHE A 76 10.68 -11.55 0.43
CA PHE A 76 10.93 -11.76 -1.00
C PHE A 76 12.42 -11.91 -1.34
N SER A 77 13.31 -11.22 -0.63
CA SER A 77 14.76 -11.33 -0.84
C SER A 77 15.30 -12.67 -0.36
N ARG A 78 14.79 -13.22 0.75
CA ARG A 78 15.08 -14.60 1.17
C ARG A 78 14.56 -15.63 0.16
N ALA A 79 13.40 -15.41 -0.45
CA ALA A 79 12.89 -16.31 -1.47
C ALA A 79 13.82 -16.42 -2.69
N LYS A 80 14.51 -15.32 -3.05
CA LYS A 80 15.46 -15.30 -4.16
C LYS A 80 16.79 -16.01 -3.85
N GLU A 81 17.20 -16.08 -2.58
CA GLU A 81 18.40 -16.83 -2.17
C GLU A 81 18.18 -18.35 -2.21
N LEU A 82 16.97 -18.81 -1.89
CA LEU A 82 16.62 -20.24 -1.92
C LEU A 82 16.63 -20.83 -3.34
N GLU A 83 16.29 -20.04 -4.37
CA GLU A 83 16.36 -20.47 -5.77
C GLU A 83 17.82 -20.62 -6.25
N LYS A 84 18.72 -19.79 -5.71
CA LYS A 84 20.15 -19.78 -6.06
C LYS A 84 20.91 -20.95 -5.44
N GLU A 85 20.49 -21.40 -4.25
CA GLU A 85 21.06 -22.57 -3.58
C GLU A 85 20.64 -23.87 -4.27
N TYR A 86 19.43 -23.94 -4.84
CA TYR A 86 18.95 -25.13 -5.56
C TYR A 86 19.68 -25.38 -6.90
N TYR A 87 20.13 -24.33 -7.58
CA TYR A 87 20.88 -24.44 -8.84
C TYR A 87 22.37 -24.75 -8.66
N HIS A 88 22.89 -24.67 -7.43
CA HIS A 88 24.31 -24.92 -7.16
C HIS A 88 24.59 -26.35 -6.66
N ILE A 89 23.53 -27.14 -6.46
CA ILE A 89 23.56 -28.54 -5.96
C ILE A 89 23.24 -29.55 -7.09
N LEU A 90 22.86 -29.08 -8.28
CA LEU A 90 22.71 -29.85 -9.53
C LEU A 90 23.91 -29.62 -10.45
#